data_AF-A0A4Q3F7V9-F1
#
_entry.id   AF-A0A4Q3F7V9-F1
#
_cell.length_a   1.000
_cell.length_b   1.000
_cell.length_c   1.000
_cell.angle_alpha   90.00
_cell.angle_beta   90.00
_cell.angle_gamma   90.00
#
_symmetry.space_group_name_H-M   'P 1'
#
loop_
_entity.id
_entity.type
_entity.pdbx_description
1 polymer ?
#
loop_
_entity_poly.entity_id
_entity_poly.type
_entity_poly.pdbx_seq_one_letter_code
_entity_poly.pdbx_strand_id
1 'polypeptide(L)'
;MKKLLLFAFAAVTLASCQKSGNEGNPSSSAVSTVNYVALNIKTSTQVVKVGVTNNVLSMVYSEDVTLIADSTQLNGNWIVRLKEDFTGTQLADYHYNSMTKFGVNATDWVDDNLNNVIIRSSKDTLINNKLFVKKRITRNFNYKQSFDSATAAANVLNQLLKTTDIIAFTSCFASLKTDDTHSNTSNTAKLTYTKM
;
A
#
# COMPACT_ATOMS: atom_id res chain seq x y z
N MET A 1 -14.46 -53.63 -40.88
CA MET A 1 -14.09 -53.49 -39.45
C MET A 1 -15.28 -52.87 -38.73
N LYS A 2 -15.91 -53.64 -37.83
CA LYS A 2 -17.18 -53.30 -37.17
C LYS A 2 -16.93 -52.51 -35.87
N LYS A 3 -17.79 -51.53 -35.64
CA LYS A 3 -17.84 -50.55 -34.55
C LYS A 3 -18.00 -51.21 -33.18
N LEU A 4 -17.36 -50.67 -32.14
CA LEU A 4 -17.86 -50.76 -30.77
C LEU A 4 -17.40 -49.49 -30.01
N LEU A 5 -18.35 -48.59 -29.74
CA LEU A 5 -18.17 -47.40 -28.93
C LEU A 5 -19.15 -47.57 -27.77
N LEU A 6 -18.63 -47.99 -26.60
CA LEU A 6 -19.41 -48.09 -25.38
C LEU A 6 -19.50 -46.70 -24.75
N PHE A 7 -20.68 -46.09 -24.83
CA PHE A 7 -21.08 -44.97 -23.99
C PHE A 7 -21.60 -45.52 -22.66
N ALA A 8 -20.95 -45.18 -21.55
CA ALA A 8 -21.50 -45.39 -20.22
C ALA A 8 -22.33 -44.17 -19.84
N PHE A 9 -23.65 -44.38 -19.77
CA PHE A 9 -24.64 -43.48 -19.18
C PHE A 9 -24.53 -43.59 -17.64
N ALA A 10 -24.12 -42.53 -16.96
CA ALA A 10 -24.26 -42.42 -15.51
C ALA A 10 -25.42 -41.47 -15.21
N ALA A 11 -26.45 -42.02 -14.55
CA ALA A 11 -27.68 -41.35 -14.18
C ALA A 11 -27.43 -40.24 -13.15
N VAL A 12 -27.86 -39.02 -13.45
CA VAL A 12 -28.01 -37.95 -12.46
C VAL A 12 -29.45 -38.03 -11.94
N THR A 13 -29.60 -38.45 -10.68
CA THR A 13 -30.85 -38.37 -9.95
C THR A 13 -31.14 -36.90 -9.63
N LEU A 14 -32.14 -36.32 -10.29
CA LEU A 14 -32.72 -35.04 -9.90
C LEU A 14 -33.59 -35.27 -8.65
N ALA A 15 -33.07 -34.93 -7.48
CA ALA A 15 -33.88 -34.78 -6.28
C ALA A 15 -34.78 -33.55 -6.45
N SER A 16 -36.01 -33.79 -6.89
CA SER A 16 -37.11 -32.84 -6.90
C SER A 16 -37.56 -32.57 -5.46
N CYS A 17 -37.07 -31.49 -4.84
CA CYS A 17 -37.73 -30.87 -3.70
C CYS A 17 -38.84 -29.95 -4.21
N GLN A 18 -40.08 -30.45 -4.28
CA GLN A 18 -41.25 -29.58 -4.32
C GLN A 18 -41.53 -29.08 -2.90
N LYS A 19 -41.28 -27.80 -2.65
CA LYS A 19 -41.87 -27.08 -1.51
C LYS A 19 -42.87 -26.07 -2.06
N SER A 20 -44.14 -26.46 -2.05
CA SER A 20 -45.27 -25.54 -2.19
C SER A 20 -45.39 -24.71 -0.91
N GLY A 21 -45.53 -23.39 -1.05
CA GLY A 21 -45.97 -22.56 0.07
C GLY A 21 -45.53 -21.10 -0.02
N ASN A 22 -46.45 -20.27 -0.51
CA ASN A 22 -46.58 -18.84 -0.32
C ASN A 22 -45.51 -17.90 -0.90
N GLU A 23 -45.94 -17.23 -1.96
CA GLU A 23 -45.42 -15.97 -2.50
C GLU A 23 -45.45 -14.87 -1.42
N GLY A 24 -44.42 -14.86 -0.58
CA GLY A 24 -43.88 -13.61 -0.05
C GLY A 24 -42.67 -13.31 -0.91
N ASN A 25 -42.81 -12.42 -1.90
CA ASN A 25 -41.68 -11.86 -2.62
C ASN A 25 -40.63 -11.51 -1.56
N PRO A 26 -39.46 -12.19 -1.49
CA PRO A 26 -38.43 -11.68 -0.62
C PRO A 26 -38.11 -10.34 -1.23
N SER A 27 -38.54 -9.27 -0.57
CA SER A 27 -37.94 -7.96 -0.79
C SER A 27 -36.46 -8.25 -0.67
N SER A 28 -35.79 -8.37 -1.82
CA SER A 28 -34.36 -8.25 -1.88
C SER A 28 -34.19 -6.81 -1.41
N SER A 29 -34.06 -6.66 -0.09
CA SER A 29 -33.37 -5.53 0.48
C SER A 29 -32.04 -5.59 -0.25
N ALA A 30 -31.94 -4.83 -1.34
CA ALA A 30 -30.72 -4.66 -2.08
C ALA A 30 -29.72 -4.38 -0.98
N VAL A 31 -28.78 -5.30 -0.79
CA VAL A 31 -27.72 -5.15 0.19
C VAL A 31 -27.20 -3.76 -0.10
N SER A 32 -27.47 -2.84 0.84
CA SER A 32 -27.15 -1.44 0.70
C SER A 32 -25.77 -1.40 0.09
N THR A 33 -25.63 -0.76 -1.06
CA THR A 33 -24.35 -0.52 -1.71
C THR A 33 -23.54 0.27 -0.71
N VAL A 34 -22.89 -0.45 0.21
CA VAL A 34 -22.01 0.10 1.23
C VAL A 34 -21.11 1.04 0.48
N ASN A 35 -21.01 2.29 0.93
CA ASN A 35 -20.12 3.27 0.33
C ASN A 35 -18.68 2.73 0.44
N TYR A 36 -18.26 1.96 -0.55
CA TYR A 36 -16.91 1.42 -0.61
C TYR A 36 -15.99 2.58 -0.96
N VAL A 37 -15.01 2.83 -0.11
CA VAL A 37 -13.96 3.78 -0.46
C VAL A 37 -13.16 3.17 -1.62
N ALA A 38 -13.17 3.84 -2.76
CA ALA A 38 -12.50 3.34 -3.97
C ALA A 38 -10.97 3.20 -3.80
N LEU A 39 -10.42 3.84 -2.78
CA LEU A 39 -9.01 3.78 -2.43
C LEU A 39 -8.86 3.74 -0.90
N ASN A 40 -8.04 2.83 -0.39
CA ASN A 40 -7.76 2.73 1.03
C ASN A 40 -6.26 2.52 1.28
N ILE A 41 -5.73 3.17 2.31
CA ILE A 41 -4.35 3.03 2.78
C ILE A 41 -4.34 2.22 4.07
N LYS A 42 -3.58 1.13 4.08
CA LYS A 42 -3.27 0.36 5.28
C LYS A 42 -1.80 0.48 5.59
N THR A 43 -1.52 0.88 6.81
CA THR A 43 -0.18 1.04 7.35
C THR A 43 0.05 0.03 8.49
N SER A 44 1.29 -0.38 8.66
CA SER A 44 1.80 -1.01 9.89
C SER A 44 2.77 -0.03 10.57
N THR A 45 3.26 -0.39 11.76
CA THR A 45 4.41 0.32 12.35
C THR A 45 5.53 0.41 11.32
N GLN A 46 6.03 1.63 11.14
CA GLN A 46 7.11 1.99 10.26
C GLN A 46 8.42 1.99 11.05
N VAL A 47 9.53 1.58 10.41
CA VAL A 47 10.81 1.42 11.09
C VAL A 47 11.90 2.21 10.37
N VAL A 48 12.65 2.98 11.16
CA VAL A 48 13.91 3.59 10.76
C VAL A 48 15.05 2.80 11.40
N LYS A 49 15.97 2.28 10.59
CA LYS A 49 17.22 1.71 11.09
C LYS A 49 18.26 2.80 11.23
N VAL A 50 18.82 2.95 12.42
CA VAL A 50 19.76 4.02 12.75
C VAL A 50 21.10 3.44 13.22
N GLY A 51 22.20 4.04 12.78
CA GLY A 51 23.54 3.60 13.15
C GLY A 51 24.56 4.72 13.00
N VAL A 52 25.67 4.60 13.73
CA VAL A 52 26.79 5.55 13.65
C VAL A 52 28.05 4.80 13.23
N THR A 53 28.79 5.37 12.29
CA THR A 53 30.15 4.92 11.94
C THR A 53 31.05 6.14 11.94
N ASN A 54 32.10 6.12 12.75
CA ASN A 54 32.91 7.30 13.08
C ASN A 54 32.01 8.45 13.58
N ASN A 55 31.97 9.57 12.88
CA ASN A 55 31.16 10.76 13.16
C ASN A 55 29.92 10.89 12.25
N VAL A 56 29.56 9.83 11.52
CA VAL A 56 28.44 9.85 10.57
C VAL A 56 27.26 9.05 11.13
N LEU A 57 26.12 9.72 11.31
CA LEU A 57 24.83 9.09 11.55
C LEU A 57 24.23 8.66 10.20
N SER A 58 23.83 7.40 10.11
CA SER A 58 23.09 6.85 8.96
C SER A 58 21.73 6.39 9.41
N MET A 59 20.69 6.75 8.66
CA MET A 59 19.32 6.34 8.92
C MET A 59 18.69 5.80 7.64
N VAL A 60 18.03 4.65 7.73
CA VAL A 60 17.33 4.03 6.61
C VAL A 60 15.89 3.83 7.01
N TYR A 61 15.00 4.64 6.46
CA TYR A 61 13.57 4.42 6.56
C TYR A 61 13.13 3.53 5.40
N SER A 62 12.56 2.36 5.72
CA SER A 62 11.93 1.47 4.74
C SER A 62 10.42 1.59 4.88
N GLU A 63 9.81 2.32 3.96
CA GLU A 63 8.36 2.42 3.86
C GLU A 63 7.77 1.04 3.56
N ASP A 64 6.68 0.70 4.26
CA ASP A 64 5.86 -0.47 3.98
C ASP A 64 4.39 -0.10 4.10
N VAL A 65 3.76 0.14 2.94
CA VAL A 65 2.37 0.58 2.84
C VAL A 65 1.61 -0.38 1.95
N THR A 66 0.38 -0.72 2.36
CA THR A 66 -0.54 -1.49 1.54
C THR A 66 -1.67 -0.59 1.05
N LEU A 67 -1.85 -0.53 -0.26
CA LEU A 67 -2.99 0.13 -0.89
C LEU A 67 -4.00 -0.90 -1.39
N ILE A 68 -5.28 -0.56 -1.27
CA ILE A 68 -6.38 -1.29 -1.88
C ILE A 68 -7.10 -0.29 -2.78
N ALA A 69 -7.02 -0.52 -4.09
CA ALA A 69 -7.54 0.37 -5.12
C ALA A 69 -8.60 -0.33 -5.97
N ASP A 70 -9.67 0.39 -6.31
CA ASP A 70 -10.70 -0.11 -7.22
C ASP A 70 -10.12 -0.41 -8.60
N SER A 71 -10.30 -1.64 -9.06
CA SER A 71 -9.73 -2.11 -10.33
C SER A 71 -10.34 -1.39 -11.53
N THR A 72 -11.61 -0.98 -11.43
CA THR A 72 -12.29 -0.27 -12.52
C THR A 72 -11.65 1.09 -12.79
N GLN A 73 -11.20 1.79 -11.74
CA GLN A 73 -10.52 3.08 -11.85
C GLN A 73 -9.13 2.90 -12.46
N LEU A 74 -8.37 1.91 -12.01
CA LEU A 74 -7.04 1.61 -12.56
C LEU A 74 -7.08 1.27 -14.06
N ASN A 75 -8.14 0.62 -14.52
CA ASN A 75 -8.36 0.35 -15.94
C ASN A 75 -8.86 1.59 -16.72
N GLY A 76 -9.32 2.62 -16.03
CA GLY A 76 -10.02 3.81 -16.56
C GLY A 76 -9.14 5.03 -16.85
N ASN A 77 -7.85 4.86 -17.13
CA ASN A 77 -6.85 5.95 -17.26
C ASN A 77 -6.53 6.69 -15.96
N TRP A 78 -6.71 6.07 -14.80
CA TRP A 78 -6.30 6.63 -13.51
C TRP A 78 -5.04 5.96 -12.99
N ILE A 79 -4.17 6.75 -12.39
CA ILE A 79 -3.04 6.28 -11.60
C ILE A 79 -3.30 6.52 -10.12
N VAL A 80 -2.60 5.79 -9.27
CA VAL A 80 -2.62 6.04 -7.83
C VAL A 80 -1.37 6.83 -7.47
N ARG A 81 -1.57 7.96 -6.78
CA ARG A 81 -0.48 8.71 -6.15
C ARG A 81 -0.40 8.35 -4.68
N LEU A 82 0.80 8.23 -4.12
CA LEU A 82 1.06 7.99 -2.71
C LEU A 82 2.15 8.96 -2.24
N LYS A 83 1.84 9.73 -1.21
CA LYS A 83 2.76 10.68 -0.61
C LYS A 83 2.83 10.49 0.90
N GLU A 84 4.04 10.42 1.40
CA GLU A 84 4.40 10.42 2.81
C GLU A 84 4.75 11.84 3.27
N ASP A 85 4.53 12.11 4.55
CA ASP A 85 4.80 13.39 5.18
C ASP A 85 5.63 13.19 6.45
N PHE A 86 6.89 13.61 6.37
CA PHE A 86 7.87 13.52 7.45
C PHE A 86 7.87 14.74 8.38
N THR A 87 7.10 15.80 8.09
CA THR A 87 7.21 17.11 8.79
C THR A 87 7.01 17.01 10.30
N GLY A 88 6.23 16.04 10.78
CA GLY A 88 6.01 15.77 12.20
C GLY A 88 6.99 14.77 12.84
N THR A 89 8.10 14.44 12.17
CA THR A 89 9.05 13.40 12.60
C THR A 89 10.46 13.96 12.74
N GLN A 90 11.33 13.28 13.49
CA GLN A 90 12.75 13.64 13.56
C GLN A 90 13.46 13.56 12.20
N LEU A 91 12.90 12.86 11.21
CA LEU A 91 13.48 12.78 9.87
C LEU A 91 13.38 14.10 9.09
N ALA A 92 12.48 15.01 9.47
CA ALA A 92 12.32 16.32 8.81
C ALA A 92 13.58 17.19 8.87
N ASP A 93 14.45 16.97 9.87
CA ASP A 93 15.68 17.72 10.08
C ASP A 93 16.84 17.25 9.18
N TYR A 94 16.61 16.24 8.33
CA TYR A 94 17.65 15.58 7.56
C TYR A 94 17.29 15.47 6.09
N HIS A 95 18.32 15.61 5.25
CA HIS A 95 18.21 15.32 3.83
C HIS A 95 18.24 13.82 3.58
N TYR A 96 17.45 13.35 2.63
CA TYR A 96 17.44 11.95 2.21
C TYR A 96 17.73 11.77 0.73
N ASN A 97 18.17 10.56 0.40
CA ASN A 97 18.20 10.06 -0.95
C ASN A 97 17.21 8.92 -1.12
N SER A 98 16.41 8.97 -2.18
CA SER A 98 15.49 7.90 -2.58
C SER A 98 15.81 7.43 -4.00
N MET A 99 15.44 6.19 -4.31
CA MET A 99 15.66 5.60 -5.63
C MET A 99 14.34 5.27 -6.30
N THR A 100 14.18 5.73 -7.54
CA THR A 100 13.02 5.37 -8.38
C THR A 100 13.15 3.95 -8.93
N LYS A 101 12.07 3.41 -9.53
CA LYS A 101 12.14 2.10 -10.20
C LYS A 101 13.13 2.05 -11.37
N PHE A 102 13.53 3.21 -11.89
CA PHE A 102 14.46 3.35 -13.02
C PHE A 102 15.92 3.56 -12.56
N GLY A 103 16.20 3.49 -11.25
CA GLY A 103 17.54 3.66 -10.71
C GLY A 103 17.99 5.12 -10.58
N VAL A 104 17.10 6.09 -10.82
CA VAL A 104 17.40 7.51 -10.57
C VAL A 104 17.46 7.73 -9.06
N ASN A 105 18.59 8.22 -8.58
CA ASN A 105 18.80 8.66 -7.21
C ASN A 105 18.41 10.13 -7.07
N ALA A 106 17.43 10.43 -6.24
CA ALA A 106 16.91 11.78 -6.04
C ALA A 106 17.12 12.22 -4.59
N THR A 107 17.45 13.50 -4.40
CA THR A 107 17.63 14.11 -3.08
C THR A 107 16.35 14.85 -2.69
N ASP A 108 15.86 14.59 -1.47
CA ASP A 108 14.64 15.16 -0.87
C ASP A 108 13.38 15.06 -1.74
N TRP A 109 13.39 14.06 -2.60
CA TRP A 109 12.30 13.80 -3.50
C TRP A 109 12.12 12.30 -3.68
N VAL A 110 10.87 11.89 -3.83
CA VAL A 110 10.47 10.55 -4.22
C VAL A 110 9.29 10.66 -5.17
N ASP A 111 9.21 9.73 -6.11
CA ASP A 111 8.07 9.69 -7.02
C ASP A 111 6.82 9.24 -6.24
N ASP A 112 5.77 10.04 -6.33
CA ASP A 112 4.47 9.73 -5.75
C ASP A 112 3.58 8.95 -6.72
N ASN A 113 3.88 8.95 -8.02
CA ASN A 113 3.19 8.14 -9.01
C ASN A 113 3.63 6.69 -8.85
N LEU A 114 2.71 5.83 -8.39
CA LEU A 114 3.03 4.43 -8.15
C LEU A 114 3.38 3.62 -9.39
N ASN A 115 3.12 4.15 -10.59
CA ASN A 115 3.64 3.55 -11.81
C ASN A 115 5.16 3.68 -11.92
N ASN A 116 5.80 4.64 -11.24
CA ASN A 116 7.24 4.89 -11.25
C ASN A 116 7.98 4.35 -10.01
N VAL A 117 7.24 3.70 -9.12
CA VAL A 117 7.75 3.12 -7.88
C VAL A 117 7.85 1.60 -8.02
N ILE A 118 8.81 0.99 -7.30
CA ILE A 118 8.91 -0.47 -7.21
C ILE A 118 7.72 -1.00 -6.39
N ILE A 119 6.84 -1.75 -7.04
CA ILE A 119 5.71 -2.41 -6.39
C ILE A 119 6.13 -3.83 -6.02
N ARG A 120 6.28 -4.11 -4.72
CA ARG A 120 6.77 -5.39 -4.22
C ARG A 120 5.81 -6.54 -4.47
N SER A 121 4.51 -6.26 -4.43
CA SER A 121 3.47 -7.22 -4.83
C SER A 121 2.20 -6.52 -5.27
N SER A 122 1.54 -7.05 -6.29
CA SER A 122 0.22 -6.62 -6.75
C SER A 122 -0.66 -7.86 -6.92
N LYS A 123 -1.83 -7.87 -6.29
CA LYS A 123 -2.76 -9.01 -6.37
C LYS A 123 -4.20 -8.53 -6.37
N ASP A 124 -5.01 -9.15 -7.22
CA ASP A 124 -6.45 -8.97 -7.20
C ASP A 124 -7.07 -9.53 -5.92
N THR A 125 -8.07 -8.83 -5.41
CA THR A 125 -8.81 -9.22 -4.21
C THR A 125 -10.28 -8.88 -4.38
N LEU A 126 -11.14 -9.77 -3.91
CA LEU A 126 -12.57 -9.51 -3.85
C LEU A 126 -12.92 -9.04 -2.45
N ILE A 127 -13.58 -7.89 -2.38
CA ILE A 127 -14.18 -7.36 -1.16
C ILE A 127 -15.66 -7.18 -1.47
N ASN A 128 -16.52 -7.98 -0.83
CA ASN A 128 -17.96 -8.00 -1.06
C ASN A 128 -18.33 -8.08 -2.56
N ASN A 129 -17.76 -9.08 -3.24
CA ASN A 129 -17.96 -9.37 -4.68
C ASN A 129 -17.53 -8.25 -5.65
N LYS A 130 -16.86 -7.19 -5.17
CA LYS A 130 -16.24 -6.17 -6.02
C LYS A 130 -14.72 -6.41 -6.09
N LEU A 131 -14.16 -6.26 -7.29
CA LEU A 131 -12.75 -6.49 -7.58
C LEU A 131 -11.89 -5.26 -7.24
N PHE A 132 -10.86 -5.46 -6.43
CA PHE A 132 -9.84 -4.47 -6.08
C PHE A 132 -8.46 -5.01 -6.40
N VAL A 133 -7.50 -4.10 -6.58
CA VAL A 133 -6.08 -4.43 -6.64
C VAL A 133 -5.44 -4.05 -5.31
N LYS A 134 -4.85 -5.04 -4.64
CA LYS A 134 -4.03 -4.84 -3.44
C LYS A 134 -2.57 -4.69 -3.86
N LYS A 135 -1.97 -3.54 -3.58
CA LYS A 135 -0.55 -3.24 -3.84
C LYS A 135 0.22 -3.09 -2.54
N ARG A 136 1.35 -3.77 -2.41
CA ARG A 136 2.33 -3.53 -1.32
C ARG A 136 3.47 -2.70 -1.89
N ILE A 137 3.63 -1.49 -1.37
CA ILE A 137 4.64 -0.54 -1.77
C ILE A 137 5.77 -0.56 -0.74
N THR A 138 7.00 -0.60 -1.23
CA THR A 138 8.19 -0.46 -0.39
C THR A 138 9.17 0.52 -1.03
N ARG A 139 9.47 1.61 -0.34
CA ARG A 139 10.42 2.65 -0.74
C ARG A 139 11.46 2.84 0.36
N ASN A 140 12.70 3.11 -0.03
CA ASN A 140 13.78 3.37 0.92
C ASN A 140 14.18 4.84 0.85
N PHE A 141 14.32 5.45 2.03
CA PHE A 141 14.79 6.81 2.23
C PHE A 141 16.05 6.72 3.07
N ASN A 142 17.17 7.13 2.47
CA ASN A 142 18.50 7.00 3.07
C ASN A 142 19.01 8.37 3.49
N TYR A 143 19.13 8.58 4.79
CA TYR A 143 19.61 9.80 5.40
C TYR A 143 21.05 9.61 5.89
N LYS A 144 21.87 10.66 5.73
CA LYS A 144 23.22 10.70 6.27
C LYS A 144 23.54 12.09 6.79
N GLN A 145 24.10 12.17 7.99
CA GLN A 145 24.55 13.42 8.59
C GLN A 145 25.91 13.21 9.24
N SER A 146 26.86 14.07 8.89
CA SER A 146 28.15 14.17 9.56
C SER A 146 28.05 15.11 10.76
N PHE A 147 28.70 14.74 11.85
CA PHE A 147 28.82 15.53 13.07
C PHE A 147 30.30 15.88 13.34
N ASP A 148 30.55 16.83 14.22
CA ASP A 148 31.91 17.24 14.58
C ASP A 148 32.70 16.14 15.31
N SER A 149 32.00 15.17 15.91
CA SER A 149 32.62 14.04 16.61
C SER A 149 31.74 12.79 16.62
N ALA A 150 32.38 11.64 16.87
CA ALA A 150 31.68 10.38 17.09
C ALA A 150 30.73 10.45 18.30
N THR A 151 31.13 11.15 19.36
CA THR A 151 30.29 11.34 20.57
C THR A 151 29.04 12.14 20.25
N ALA A 152 29.14 13.21 19.45
CA ALA A 152 27.97 13.99 19.04
C ALA A 152 26.98 13.13 18.22
N ALA A 153 27.47 12.36 17.24
CA ALA A 153 26.64 11.45 16.47
C ALA A 153 25.99 10.36 17.35
N ALA A 154 26.73 9.81 18.32
CA ALA A 154 26.22 8.80 19.26
C ALA A 154 25.13 9.36 20.19
N ASN A 155 25.24 10.61 20.62
CA ASN A 155 24.22 11.27 21.44
C ASN A 155 22.90 11.40 20.68
N VAL A 156 22.96 11.83 19.42
CA VAL A 156 21.76 11.91 18.55
C VAL A 156 21.17 10.52 18.31
N LEU A 157 22.00 9.51 18.01
CA LEU A 157 21.55 8.12 17.90
C LEU A 157 20.76 7.66 19.14
N ASN A 158 21.32 7.88 20.33
CA ASN A 158 20.68 7.49 21.59
C ASN A 158 19.37 8.22 21.85
N GLN A 159 19.25 9.47 21.38
CA GLN A 159 18.00 10.21 21.45
C GLN A 159 16.95 9.62 20.51
N LEU A 160 17.30 9.39 19.24
CA LEU A 160 16.41 8.79 18.24
C LEU A 160 15.85 7.45 18.72
N LEU A 161 16.68 6.57 19.31
CA LEU A 161 16.27 5.26 19.83
C LEU A 161 15.22 5.32 20.96
N LYS A 162 15.04 6.48 21.60
CA LYS A 162 14.01 6.71 22.63
C LYS A 162 12.77 7.39 22.06
N THR A 163 12.84 7.89 20.83
CA THR A 163 11.77 8.61 20.18
C THR A 163 10.79 7.66 19.50
N THR A 164 9.53 8.09 19.45
CA THR A 164 8.50 7.52 18.60
C THR A 164 7.78 8.68 17.95
N ASP A 165 7.68 8.63 16.63
CA ASP A 165 6.99 9.65 15.85
C ASP A 165 5.71 9.09 15.21
N ILE A 166 4.96 9.97 14.57
CA ILE A 166 3.84 9.62 13.70
C ILE A 166 4.15 10.16 12.31
N ILE A 167 4.18 9.26 11.33
CA ILE A 167 4.27 9.62 9.91
C ILE A 167 2.87 9.59 9.29
N ALA A 168 2.57 10.54 8.42
CA ALA A 168 1.31 10.57 7.68
C ALA A 168 1.51 10.14 6.23
N PHE A 169 0.46 9.54 5.66
CA PHE A 169 0.38 9.16 4.26
C PHE A 169 -0.92 9.70 3.67
N THR A 170 -0.84 10.13 2.42
CA THR A 170 -1.98 10.55 1.61
C THR A 170 -1.94 9.83 0.28
N SER A 171 -3.11 9.49 -0.25
CA SER A 171 -3.22 8.81 -1.53
C SER A 171 -4.50 9.21 -2.24
N CYS A 172 -4.44 9.28 -3.56
CA CYS A 172 -5.57 9.61 -4.41
C CYS A 172 -5.46 8.88 -5.75
N PHE A 173 -6.58 8.81 -6.46
CA PHE A 173 -6.53 8.60 -7.90
C PHE A 173 -6.27 9.94 -8.60
N ALA A 174 -5.37 9.93 -9.58
CA ALA A 174 -5.10 11.06 -10.46
C ALA A 174 -5.29 10.65 -11.91
N SER A 175 -5.94 11.51 -12.70
CA SER A 175 -6.22 11.27 -14.11
C SER A 175 -4.92 11.35 -14.92
N LEU A 176 -4.78 10.49 -15.93
CA LEU A 176 -3.69 10.60 -16.92
C LEU A 176 -3.98 11.63 -18.02
N LYS A 177 -5.20 12.20 -18.06
CA LYS A 177 -5.67 13.08 -19.15
C LYS A 177 -6.00 14.49 -18.68
N THR A 178 -6.27 14.67 -17.40
CA THR A 178 -6.73 15.91 -16.77
C THR A 178 -6.03 16.07 -15.42
N ASP A 179 -6.12 17.25 -14.81
CA ASP A 179 -5.59 17.51 -13.46
C ASP A 179 -6.51 16.99 -12.33
N ASP A 180 -7.54 16.22 -12.69
CA ASP A 180 -8.53 15.75 -11.74
C ASP A 180 -7.93 14.74 -10.77
N THR A 181 -8.34 14.85 -9.51
CA THR A 181 -8.08 13.86 -8.47
C THR A 181 -9.35 13.51 -7.71
N HIS A 182 -9.45 12.27 -7.24
CA HIS A 182 -10.56 11.86 -6.39
C HIS A 182 -10.16 10.75 -5.41
N SER A 183 -11.12 10.39 -4.54
CA SER A 183 -10.94 9.35 -3.51
C SER A 183 -9.70 9.59 -2.65
N ASN A 184 -9.46 10.86 -2.31
CA ASN A 184 -8.41 11.27 -1.38
C ASN A 184 -8.62 10.54 -0.05
N THR A 185 -7.59 9.83 0.38
CA THR A 185 -7.56 9.11 1.64
C THR A 185 -6.24 9.40 2.34
N SER A 186 -6.28 9.43 3.66
CA SER A 186 -5.10 9.57 4.49
C SER A 186 -5.10 8.50 5.56
N ASN A 187 -3.90 8.15 6.00
CA ASN A 187 -3.68 7.29 7.16
C ASN A 187 -2.37 7.70 7.82
N THR A 188 -2.23 7.41 9.10
CA THR A 188 -0.99 7.63 9.83
C THR A 188 -0.39 6.31 10.28
N ALA A 189 0.89 6.34 10.67
CA ALA A 189 1.55 5.18 11.24
C ALA A 189 2.51 5.60 12.33
N LYS A 190 2.64 4.75 13.35
CA LYS A 190 3.73 4.86 14.31
C LYS A 190 5.06 4.67 13.59
N LEU A 191 6.01 5.57 13.79
CA LEU A 191 7.39 5.48 13.29
C LEU A 191 8.32 5.25 14.48
N THR A 192 9.11 4.18 14.41
CA THR A 192 10.05 3.80 15.48
C THR A 192 11.47 3.71 14.96
N TYR A 193 12.43 4.13 15.79
CA TYR A 193 13.86 4.05 15.49
C TYR A 193 14.44 2.80 16.16
N THR A 194 15.20 2.03 15.38
CA THR A 194 15.83 0.79 15.84
C THR A 194 17.28 0.75 15.40
N LYS A 195 18.14 0.09 16.17
CA LYS A 195 19.56 -0.03 15.84
C LYS A 195 19.73 -0.82 14.54
N MET A 196 20.64 -0.36 13.67
CA MET A 196 21.03 -1.06 12.44
C MET A 196 21.72 -2.39 12.73
#